data_AF-A0A165KE66-F1
#
_entry.id   AF-A0A165KE66-F1
#
_cell.length_a   1.000
_cell.length_b   1.000
_cell.length_c   1.000
_cell.angle_alpha   90.00
_cell.angle_beta   90.00
_cell.angle_gamma   90.00
#
_symmetry.space_group_name_H-M   'P 1'
#
loop_
_entity.id
_entity.type
_entity.pdbx_description
1 polymer ?
#
loop_
_entity_poly.entity_id
_entity_poly.type
_entity_poly.pdbx_seq_one_letter_code
_entity_poly.pdbx_strand_id
1 'polypeptide(L)'
;MAEWAPQYSKGERIVRLLCHAGWAAPLFLLTEFFFFPWFERYMETAHCHHYGSLNGLELVIYSLFIGLPLGLALVVLAIEGRHSLQILRLGQSPLPGEKVFRPTRYVYGNRARIKPVIFFLLVVFLCGVSVQGFVWASATIGELSPDVSRCLIVPVAQRYMFP
;
A
#
# COMPACT_ATOMS: atom_id res chain seq x y z
N MET A 1 -34.96 -19.57 -2.23
CA MET A 1 -33.84 -18.62 -2.01
C MET A 1 -33.25 -18.28 -3.37
N ALA A 2 -32.83 -17.02 -3.59
CA ALA A 2 -32.20 -16.64 -4.84
C ALA A 2 -30.84 -17.35 -5.01
N GLU A 3 -30.64 -18.06 -6.11
CA GLU A 3 -29.38 -18.77 -6.39
C GLU A 3 -28.24 -17.81 -6.79
N TRP A 4 -28.60 -16.64 -7.32
CA TRP A 4 -27.69 -15.66 -7.89
C TRP A 4 -27.74 -14.32 -7.16
N ALA A 5 -26.58 -13.68 -7.03
CA ALA A 5 -26.45 -12.34 -6.46
C ALA A 5 -27.01 -11.26 -7.41
N PRO A 6 -27.59 -10.16 -6.88
CA PRO A 6 -28.07 -9.06 -7.69
C PRO A 6 -26.93 -8.42 -8.47
N GLN A 7 -27.18 -7.98 -9.71
CA GLN A 7 -26.14 -7.39 -10.55
C GLN A 7 -26.23 -5.87 -10.58
N TYR A 8 -25.07 -5.21 -10.74
CA TYR A 8 -25.05 -3.80 -11.10
C TYR A 8 -25.62 -3.60 -12.50
N SER A 9 -26.47 -2.58 -12.66
CA SER A 9 -26.91 -2.09 -13.96
C SER A 9 -25.73 -1.47 -14.73
N LYS A 10 -25.87 -1.31 -16.05
CA LYS A 10 -24.81 -0.68 -16.87
C LYS A 10 -24.45 0.73 -16.38
N GLY A 11 -25.46 1.52 -16.00
CA GLY A 11 -25.26 2.86 -15.45
C GLY A 11 -24.52 2.84 -14.11
N GLU A 12 -24.90 1.95 -13.19
CA GLU A 12 -24.22 1.80 -11.89
C GLU A 12 -22.75 1.40 -12.05
N ARG A 13 -22.43 0.55 -13.04
CA ARG A 13 -21.05 0.17 -13.35
C ARG A 13 -20.23 1.37 -13.83
N ILE A 14 -20.77 2.17 -14.76
CA ILE A 14 -20.11 3.36 -15.28
C ILE A 14 -19.86 4.37 -14.16
N VAL A 15 -20.86 4.65 -13.34
CA VAL A 15 -20.71 5.57 -12.20
C VAL A 15 -19.60 5.10 -11.26
N ARG A 16 -19.55 3.80 -10.92
CA ARG A 16 -18.47 3.25 -10.09
C ARG A 16 -17.09 3.38 -10.74
N LEU A 17 -16.97 3.08 -12.04
CA LEU A 17 -15.71 3.26 -12.76
C LEU A 17 -15.27 4.73 -12.73
N LEU A 18 -16.18 5.67 -12.97
CA LEU A 18 -15.89 7.10 -12.94
C LEU A 18 -15.50 7.56 -11.52
N CYS A 19 -16.15 7.05 -10.47
CA CYS A 19 -15.75 7.31 -9.10
C CYS A 19 -14.32 6.81 -8.82
N HIS A 20 -13.96 5.61 -9.28
CA HIS A 20 -12.60 5.09 -9.13
C HIS A 20 -11.58 5.91 -9.93
N ALA A 21 -11.90 6.25 -11.17
CA ALA A 21 -11.07 7.12 -12.00
C ALA A 21 -10.89 8.52 -11.37
N GLY A 22 -11.94 9.04 -10.73
CA GLY A 22 -11.95 10.37 -10.13
C GLY A 22 -10.93 10.57 -9.02
N TRP A 23 -10.55 9.52 -8.28
CA TRP A 23 -9.44 9.60 -7.31
C TRP A 23 -8.14 9.02 -7.85
N ALA A 24 -8.19 8.00 -8.71
CA ALA A 24 -6.98 7.38 -9.25
C ALA A 24 -6.21 8.32 -10.18
N ALA A 25 -6.91 9.11 -11.01
CA ALA A 25 -6.24 10.04 -11.94
C ALA A 25 -5.53 11.19 -11.22
N PRO A 26 -6.14 11.92 -10.25
CA PRO A 26 -5.42 12.93 -9.48
C PRO A 26 -4.23 12.34 -8.70
N LEU A 27 -4.39 11.16 -8.11
CA LEU A 27 -3.30 10.49 -7.40
C LEU A 27 -2.13 10.16 -8.34
N PHE A 28 -2.43 9.64 -9.54
CA PHE A 28 -1.44 9.36 -10.56
C PHE A 28 -0.70 10.64 -10.99
N LEU A 29 -1.44 11.71 -11.32
CA LEU A 29 -0.84 12.99 -11.72
C LEU A 29 0.02 13.60 -10.60
N LEU A 30 -0.45 13.56 -9.35
CA LEU A 30 0.31 14.03 -8.20
C LEU A 30 1.62 13.23 -8.05
N THR A 31 1.56 11.93 -8.24
CA THR A 31 2.74 11.06 -8.09
C THR A 31 3.75 11.32 -9.21
N GLU A 32 3.29 11.36 -10.46
CA GLU A 32 4.15 11.51 -11.63
C GLU A 32 4.82 12.89 -11.72
N PHE A 33 4.03 13.96 -11.50
CA PHE A 33 4.51 15.31 -11.75
C PHE A 33 5.11 16.01 -10.52
N PHE A 34 4.80 15.54 -9.31
CA PHE A 34 5.29 16.17 -8.08
C PHE A 34 6.15 15.22 -7.27
N PHE A 35 5.63 14.03 -6.93
CA PHE A 35 6.33 13.12 -6.02
C PHE A 35 7.63 12.58 -6.63
N PHE A 36 7.60 11.96 -7.81
CA PHE A 36 8.83 11.39 -8.40
C PHE A 36 9.90 12.44 -8.71
N PRO A 37 9.59 13.60 -9.35
CA PRO A 37 10.60 14.62 -9.62
C PRO A 37 11.18 15.26 -8.34
N TRP A 38 10.40 15.37 -7.28
CA TRP A 38 10.91 15.77 -5.97
C TRP A 38 11.79 14.68 -5.35
N PHE A 39 11.33 13.42 -5.39
CA PHE A 39 12.01 12.29 -4.79
C PHE A 39 13.37 12.01 -5.44
N GLU A 40 13.47 12.11 -6.77
CA GLU A 40 14.74 11.96 -7.50
C GLU A 40 15.77 13.00 -7.05
N ARG A 41 15.37 14.27 -6.94
CA ARG A 41 16.24 15.35 -6.43
C ARG A 41 16.62 15.14 -4.97
N TYR A 42 15.67 14.68 -4.15
CA TYR A 42 15.93 14.36 -2.77
C TYR A 42 16.94 13.22 -2.63
N MET A 43 16.83 12.17 -3.44
CA MET A 43 17.75 11.00 -3.40
C MET A 43 19.21 11.37 -3.65
N GLU A 44 19.50 12.41 -4.42
CA GLU A 44 20.88 12.87 -4.66
C GLU A 44 21.56 13.42 -3.40
N THR A 45 20.78 13.87 -2.43
CA THR A 45 21.24 14.53 -1.20
C THR A 45 20.65 13.91 0.08
N ALA A 46 19.95 12.77 -0.03
CA ALA A 46 19.19 12.17 1.08
C ALA A 46 20.08 11.85 2.29
N HIS A 47 21.31 11.39 2.07
CA HIS A 47 22.29 11.12 3.15
C HIS A 47 22.77 12.37 3.88
N CYS A 48 22.54 13.56 3.33
CA CYS A 48 22.92 14.85 3.93
C CYS A 48 21.83 15.43 4.84
N HIS A 49 20.61 14.92 4.78
CA HIS A 49 19.49 15.34 5.63
C HIS A 49 19.42 14.49 6.90
N HIS A 50 19.12 15.11 8.04
CA HIS A 50 18.97 14.44 9.32
C HIS A 50 17.57 14.67 9.90
N TYR A 51 16.92 13.57 10.27
CA TYR A 51 15.59 13.52 10.87
C TYR A 51 15.69 12.82 12.23
N GLY A 52 16.03 13.60 13.26
CA GLY A 52 16.30 13.05 14.60
C GLY A 52 17.56 12.19 14.60
N SER A 53 17.42 10.90 14.92
CA SER A 53 18.53 9.94 14.97
C SER A 53 18.84 9.28 13.63
N LEU A 54 18.00 9.46 12.61
CA LEU A 54 18.17 8.85 11.30
C LEU A 54 18.57 9.90 10.27
N ASN A 55 19.44 9.52 9.33
CA ASN A 55 19.64 10.33 8.13
C ASN A 55 18.55 10.02 7.08
N GLY A 56 18.44 10.88 6.06
CA GLY A 56 17.40 10.77 5.04
C GLY A 56 17.55 9.53 4.15
N LEU A 57 18.77 9.02 3.95
CA LEU A 57 19.01 7.79 3.20
C LEU A 57 18.54 6.56 3.98
N GLU A 58 18.83 6.48 5.28
CA GLU A 58 18.32 5.45 6.18
C GLU A 58 16.79 5.47 6.20
N LEU A 59 16.20 6.66 6.27
CA LEU A 59 14.74 6.81 6.22
C LEU A 59 14.15 6.23 4.93
N VAL A 60 14.78 6.46 3.78
CA VAL A 60 14.35 5.89 2.50
C VAL A 60 14.44 4.37 2.52
N ILE A 61 15.55 3.81 2.99
CA ILE A 61 15.77 2.37 3.01
C ILE A 61 14.78 1.68 3.95
N TYR A 62 14.59 2.20 5.16
CA TYR A 62 13.56 1.67 6.06
C TYR A 62 12.15 1.84 5.49
N SER A 63 11.86 2.94 4.80
CA SER A 63 10.58 3.13 4.12
C SER A 63 10.36 2.10 3.01
N LEU A 64 11.40 1.73 2.27
CA LEU A 64 11.33 0.72 1.22
C LEU A 64 11.11 -0.70 1.76
N PHE A 65 11.90 -1.11 2.76
CA PHE A 65 11.88 -2.49 3.26
C PHE A 65 10.82 -2.74 4.33
N ILE A 66 10.43 -1.73 5.12
CA ILE A 66 9.43 -1.85 6.19
C ILE A 66 8.17 -1.10 5.81
N GLY A 67 8.31 0.18 5.48
CA GLY A 67 7.21 1.11 5.25
C GLY A 67 6.29 0.67 4.10
N LEU A 68 6.86 0.28 2.97
CA LEU A 68 6.14 -0.14 1.77
C LEU A 68 5.31 -1.42 1.99
N PRO A 69 5.89 -2.55 2.45
CA PRO A 69 5.10 -3.75 2.71
C PRO A 69 4.07 -3.55 3.83
N LEU A 70 4.40 -2.78 4.87
CA LEU A 70 3.47 -2.51 5.98
C LEU A 70 2.34 -1.59 5.54
N GLY A 71 2.66 -0.53 4.81
CA GLY A 71 1.71 0.41 4.23
C GLY A 71 0.75 -0.30 3.27
N LEU A 72 1.26 -1.20 2.42
CA LEU A 72 0.43 -2.03 1.57
C LEU A 72 -0.51 -2.92 2.39
N ALA A 73 -0.01 -3.60 3.43
CA ALA A 73 -0.83 -4.41 4.33
C ALA A 73 -1.97 -3.60 4.97
N LEU A 74 -1.68 -2.39 5.44
CA LEU A 74 -2.66 -1.49 6.04
C LEU A 74 -3.71 -1.02 5.01
N VAL A 75 -3.29 -0.64 3.81
CA VAL A 75 -4.19 -0.19 2.74
C VAL A 75 -5.14 -1.31 2.32
N VAL A 76 -4.63 -2.52 2.06
CA VAL A 76 -5.50 -3.64 1.65
C VAL A 76 -6.42 -4.06 2.79
N LEU A 77 -5.96 -4.02 4.04
CA LEU A 77 -6.80 -4.29 5.22
C LEU A 77 -7.90 -3.24 5.40
N ALA A 78 -7.61 -1.97 5.14
CA ALA A 78 -8.59 -0.90 5.20
C ALA A 78 -9.68 -1.03 4.14
N ILE A 79 -9.31 -1.43 2.91
CA ILE A 79 -10.24 -1.59 1.78
C ILE A 79 -11.07 -2.88 1.91
N GLU A 80 -10.42 -4.02 2.12
CA GLU A 80 -11.02 -5.34 1.98
C GLU A 80 -11.23 -6.07 3.31
N GLY A 81 -10.55 -5.65 4.38
CA GLY A 81 -10.53 -6.37 5.66
C GLY A 81 -11.90 -6.50 6.32
N ARG A 82 -12.73 -5.46 6.28
CA ARG A 82 -14.10 -5.51 6.84
C ARG A 82 -14.98 -6.49 6.06
N HIS A 83 -14.92 -6.45 4.73
CA HIS A 83 -15.71 -7.32 3.86
C HIS A 83 -15.30 -8.79 4.01
N SER A 84 -14.00 -9.06 3.94
CA SER A 84 -13.42 -10.39 4.16
C SER A 84 -13.76 -10.96 5.54
N LEU A 85 -13.77 -10.14 6.59
CA LEU A 85 -14.17 -10.56 7.94
C LEU A 85 -15.66 -10.92 8.01
N GLN A 86 -16.53 -10.17 7.34
CA GLN A 86 -17.97 -10.50 7.27
C GLN A 86 -18.21 -11.82 6.54
N ILE A 87 -17.49 -12.09 5.44
CA ILE A 87 -17.58 -13.38 4.73
C ILE A 87 -17.13 -14.53 5.64
N LEU A 88 -16.06 -14.37 6.42
CA LEU A 88 -15.63 -15.41 7.36
C LEU A 88 -16.69 -15.72 8.40
N ARG A 89 -17.30 -14.67 8.97
CA ARG A 89 -18.35 -14.79 10.00
C ARG A 89 -19.61 -15.46 9.45
N LEU A 90 -20.13 -14.98 8.33
CA LEU A 90 -21.38 -15.48 7.75
C LEU A 90 -21.20 -16.79 6.95
N GLY A 91 -19.97 -17.09 6.51
CA GLY A 91 -19.69 -18.25 5.68
C GLY A 91 -20.40 -18.19 4.32
N GLN A 92 -20.62 -16.99 3.78
CA GLN A 92 -21.32 -16.77 2.51
C GLN A 92 -20.56 -15.72 1.68
N SER A 93 -20.38 -15.99 0.38
CA SER A 93 -19.83 -15.05 -0.59
C SER A 93 -20.60 -15.14 -1.92
N PRO A 94 -21.02 -14.03 -2.53
CA PRO A 94 -21.02 -12.65 -2.03
C PRO A 94 -21.87 -12.48 -0.76
N LEU A 95 -21.73 -11.36 -0.05
CA LEU A 95 -22.54 -11.06 1.14
C LEU A 95 -24.03 -10.91 0.79
N PRO A 96 -24.95 -11.11 1.75
CA PRO A 96 -26.38 -10.98 1.49
C PRO A 96 -26.76 -9.60 0.93
N GLY A 97 -27.39 -9.56 -0.24
CA GLY A 97 -27.80 -8.32 -0.91
C GLY A 97 -26.66 -7.55 -1.60
N GLU A 98 -25.44 -8.08 -1.59
CA GLU A 98 -24.30 -7.47 -2.26
C GLU A 98 -24.48 -7.54 -3.78
N LYS A 99 -24.35 -6.37 -4.44
CA LYS A 99 -24.40 -6.29 -5.90
C LYS A 99 -23.05 -6.64 -6.51
N VAL A 100 -23.09 -7.43 -7.59
CA VAL A 100 -21.91 -7.92 -8.31
C VAL A 100 -21.83 -7.41 -9.75
N PHE A 101 -20.62 -7.38 -10.31
CA PHE A 101 -20.38 -6.96 -11.70
C PHE A 101 -20.69 -8.03 -12.74
N ARG A 102 -20.65 -9.30 -12.34
CA ARG A 102 -20.89 -10.45 -13.21
C ARG A 102 -21.87 -11.41 -12.54
N PRO A 103 -22.64 -12.21 -13.30
CA PRO A 103 -23.48 -13.25 -12.72
C PRO A 103 -22.65 -14.11 -11.77
N THR A 104 -22.95 -14.05 -10.48
CA THR A 104 -22.21 -14.75 -9.42
C THR A 104 -23.19 -15.55 -8.59
N ARG A 105 -23.00 -16.87 -8.51
CA ARG A 105 -23.78 -17.74 -7.63
C ARG A 105 -23.33 -17.53 -6.19
N TYR A 106 -24.26 -17.61 -5.26
CA TYR A 106 -23.90 -17.66 -3.85
C TYR A 106 -23.15 -18.95 -3.54
N VAL A 107 -22.03 -18.81 -2.84
CA VAL A 107 -21.24 -19.91 -2.30
C VAL A 107 -21.35 -19.84 -0.78
N TYR A 108 -21.48 -21.01 -0.15
CA TYR A 108 -21.69 -21.15 1.30
C TYR A 108 -20.64 -22.05 1.95
N GLY A 109 -20.56 -21.97 3.28
CA GLY A 109 -19.70 -22.82 4.12
C GLY A 109 -18.21 -22.57 3.90
N ASN A 110 -17.41 -23.63 4.03
CA ASN A 110 -15.95 -23.53 3.95
C ASN A 110 -15.46 -23.02 2.60
N ARG A 111 -16.17 -23.32 1.50
CA ARG A 111 -15.79 -22.85 0.18
C ARG A 111 -15.88 -21.34 0.04
N ALA A 112 -16.83 -20.69 0.72
CA ALA A 112 -16.94 -19.24 0.77
C ALA A 112 -15.78 -18.58 1.55
N ARG A 113 -15.21 -19.30 2.52
CA ARG A 113 -14.15 -18.81 3.42
C ARG A 113 -12.75 -18.89 2.83
N ILE A 114 -12.52 -19.63 1.74
CA ILE A 114 -11.17 -19.80 1.15
C ILE A 114 -10.56 -18.45 0.76
N LYS A 115 -11.31 -17.61 0.02
CA LYS A 115 -10.83 -16.30 -0.45
C LYS A 115 -10.39 -15.37 0.69
N PRO A 116 -11.23 -15.09 1.71
CA PRO A 116 -10.81 -14.23 2.81
C PRO A 116 -9.68 -14.84 3.66
N VAL A 117 -9.61 -16.18 3.80
CA VAL A 117 -8.44 -16.82 4.44
C VAL A 117 -7.16 -16.52 3.67
N ILE A 118 -7.15 -16.69 2.35
CA ILE A 118 -5.98 -16.36 1.50
C ILE A 118 -5.62 -14.88 1.64
N PHE A 119 -6.62 -13.99 1.66
CA PHE A 119 -6.41 -12.56 1.88
C PHE A 119 -5.71 -12.27 3.22
N PHE A 120 -6.19 -12.83 4.34
CA PHE A 120 -5.55 -12.61 5.64
C PHE A 120 -4.17 -13.26 5.73
N LEU A 121 -3.95 -14.40 5.07
CA LEU A 121 -2.61 -14.99 4.95
C LEU A 121 -1.65 -14.06 4.20
N LEU A 122 -2.11 -13.40 3.13
CA LEU A 122 -1.33 -12.39 2.43
C LEU A 122 -1.00 -11.20 3.34
N VAL A 123 -1.97 -10.71 4.13
CA VAL A 123 -1.71 -9.62 5.10
C VAL A 123 -0.68 -10.02 6.13
N VAL A 124 -0.80 -11.23 6.72
CA VAL A 124 0.19 -11.76 7.67
C VAL A 124 1.56 -11.90 7.01
N PHE A 125 1.61 -12.39 5.78
CA PHE A 125 2.85 -12.49 5.00
C PHE A 125 3.50 -11.11 4.81
N LEU A 126 2.74 -10.09 4.40
CA LEU A 126 3.26 -8.72 4.24
C LEU A 126 3.81 -8.16 5.56
N CYS A 127 3.11 -8.38 6.68
CA CYS A 127 3.63 -8.00 8.00
C CYS A 127 4.93 -8.75 8.34
N GLY A 128 5.01 -10.04 8.02
CA GLY A 128 6.24 -10.83 8.18
C GLY A 128 7.40 -10.29 7.34
N VAL A 129 7.12 -9.90 6.08
CA VAL A 129 8.09 -9.24 5.20
C VAL A 129 8.55 -7.92 5.79
N SER A 130 7.65 -7.11 6.38
CA SER A 130 8.04 -5.86 7.06
C SER A 130 8.96 -6.09 8.25
N VAL A 131 8.71 -7.13 9.05
CA VAL A 131 9.60 -7.49 10.17
C VAL A 131 10.97 -7.91 9.65
N GLN A 132 11.02 -8.78 8.63
CA GLN A 132 12.26 -9.19 7.98
C GLN A 132 12.98 -8.01 7.31
N GLY A 133 12.23 -7.04 6.80
CA GLY A 133 12.72 -5.81 6.19
C GLY A 133 13.64 -5.01 7.10
N PHE A 134 13.50 -5.11 8.42
CA PHE A 134 14.44 -4.49 9.35
C PHE A 134 15.86 -5.07 9.24
N VAL A 135 15.97 -6.39 9.11
CA VAL A 135 17.26 -7.08 8.95
C VAL A 135 17.90 -6.71 7.61
N TRP A 136 17.10 -6.73 6.53
CA TRP A 136 17.59 -6.34 5.20
C TRP A 136 18.00 -4.87 5.13
N ALA A 137 17.19 -3.97 5.68
CA ALA A 137 17.52 -2.55 5.73
C ALA A 137 18.83 -2.30 6.48
N SER A 138 19.00 -2.92 7.65
CA SER A 138 20.21 -2.78 8.46
C SER A 138 21.46 -3.26 7.73
N ALA A 139 21.37 -4.41 7.04
CA ALA A 139 22.46 -4.94 6.24
C ALA A 139 22.80 -4.00 5.07
N THR A 140 21.79 -3.54 4.32
CA THR A 140 21.99 -2.61 3.20
C THR A 140 22.59 -1.28 3.64
N ILE A 141 22.14 -0.71 4.77
CA ILE A 141 22.71 0.52 5.32
C ILE A 141 24.19 0.34 5.68
N GLY A 142 24.56 -0.81 6.25
CA GLY A 142 25.96 -1.11 6.60
C GLY A 142 26.90 -1.23 5.40
N GLU A 143 26.38 -1.58 4.22
CA GLU A 143 27.15 -1.72 2.98
C GLU A 143 27.25 -0.40 2.18
N LEU A 144 26.41 0.58 2.48
CA LEU A 144 26.36 1.84 1.75
C LEU A 144 27.47 2.80 2.21
N SER A 145 28.29 3.25 1.27
CA SER A 145 29.26 4.33 1.46
C SER A 145 28.84 5.57 0.65
N PRO A 146 28.00 6.47 1.21
CA PRO A 146 27.50 7.63 0.47
C PRO A 146 28.61 8.66 0.24
N ASP A 147 28.55 9.35 -0.90
CA ASP A 147 29.49 10.41 -1.24
C ASP A 147 29.21 11.69 -0.45
N VAL A 148 29.93 11.86 0.66
CA VAL A 148 29.78 12.98 1.60
C VAL A 148 30.17 14.32 0.97
N SER A 149 30.92 14.33 -0.14
CA SER A 149 31.31 15.58 -0.82
C SER A 149 30.10 16.39 -1.30
N ARG A 150 29.02 15.71 -1.68
CA ARG A 150 27.74 16.34 -2.08
C ARG A 150 27.09 17.14 -0.96
N CYS A 151 27.35 16.79 0.30
CA CYS A 151 26.77 17.50 1.44
C CYS A 151 27.37 18.89 1.63
N LEU A 152 28.55 19.18 1.07
CA LEU A 152 29.17 20.50 1.13
C LEU A 152 28.38 21.57 0.37
N ILE A 153 27.58 21.15 -0.62
CA ILE A 153 26.74 22.02 -1.46
C ILE A 153 25.42 22.35 -0.76
N VAL A 154 24.97 21.52 0.19
CA VAL A 154 23.72 21.71 0.93
C VAL A 154 23.96 22.60 2.16
N PRO A 155 23.25 23.75 2.29
CA PRO A 155 23.37 24.64 3.45
C PRO A 155 23.07 23.91 4.76
N VAL A 156 23.84 24.18 5.80
CA VAL A 156 23.69 23.52 7.12
C VAL A 156 22.27 23.68 7.68
N ALA A 157 21.66 24.86 7.50
CA ALA A 157 20.28 25.12 7.93
C ALA A 157 19.25 24.22 7.22
N GLN A 158 19.53 23.79 6.00
CA GLN A 158 18.64 22.97 5.18
C GLN A 158 18.81 21.46 5.46
N ARG A 159 19.89 21.05 6.14
CA ARG A 159 20.14 19.64 6.50
C ARG A 159 19.20 19.12 7.60
N TYR A 160 18.59 20.01 8.38
CA TYR A 160 17.68 19.66 9.48
C TYR A 160 16.22 20.08 9.20
N MET A 161 15.95 20.56 7.99
CA MET A 161 14.61 20.96 7.55
C MET A 161 14.12 20.00 6.48
N PHE A 162 12.81 19.76 6.42
CA PHE A 162 12.22 19.04 5.30
C PHE A 162 12.43 19.85 4.01
N PRO A 163 12.97 19.23 2.95
CA PRO A 163 13.20 19.89 1.67
C PRO A 163 11.89 20.23 0.93
#